data_AF-A0A2E7CJ87-F1
#
_entry.id   AF-A0A2E7CJ87-F1
#
_cell.length_a   1.000
_cell.length_b   1.000
_cell.length_c   1.000
_cell.angle_alpha   90.00
_cell.angle_beta   90.00
_cell.angle_gamma   90.00
#
_symmetry.space_group_name_H-M   'P 1'
#
loop_
_entity.id
_entity.type
_entity.pdbx_description
1 polymer ?
#
loop_
_entity_poly.entity_id
_entity_poly.type
_entity_poly.pdbx_seq_one_letter_code
_entity_poly.pdbx_strand_id
1 'polypeptide(L)'
;MERGNLNELFHELNTSLFESSLPSVDVCWNTRLRSVFGRCHFKKKGKKLTPTKIDIRWPIVSDRQLRKTMVHEMCHLWAMKEYNERGHGPHFWSKMEACGYPDGHRFDDALPEEIDRYQLASQDAEFVRGDEVRFMHSNNEEIVGFVLRVNRRTLSIQSGKRRFRVSPSLLTLIKR
;
A
#
# COMPACT_ATOMS: atom_id res chain seq x y z
N MET A 1 -5.31 -14.75 -19.66
CA MET A 1 -4.04 -15.24 -19.11
C MET A 1 -4.26 -16.60 -18.47
N GLU A 2 -3.29 -17.49 -18.61
CA GLU A 2 -3.21 -18.74 -17.86
C GLU A 2 -2.74 -18.46 -16.42
N ARG A 3 -2.99 -19.37 -15.48
CA ARG A 3 -2.46 -19.25 -14.12
C ARG A 3 -0.97 -19.55 -14.14
N GLY A 4 -0.13 -18.51 -14.20
CA GLY A 4 1.31 -18.64 -14.02
C GLY A 4 1.67 -19.24 -12.66
N ASN A 5 2.88 -19.80 -12.56
CA ASN A 5 3.41 -20.36 -11.32
C ASN A 5 3.86 -19.23 -10.37
N LEU A 6 3.02 -18.94 -9.37
CA LEU A 6 3.30 -17.86 -8.41
C LEU A 6 4.54 -18.13 -7.54
N ASN A 7 4.86 -19.39 -7.24
CA ASN A 7 6.00 -19.73 -6.40
C ASN A 7 7.31 -19.53 -7.17
N GLU A 8 7.34 -19.84 -8.47
CA GLU A 8 8.48 -19.52 -9.34
C GLU A 8 8.70 -18.01 -9.43
N LEU A 9 7.65 -17.23 -9.68
CA LEU A 9 7.74 -15.77 -9.70
C LEU A 9 8.23 -15.20 -8.36
N PHE A 10 7.71 -15.70 -7.24
CA PHE A 10 8.18 -15.30 -5.91
C PHE A 10 9.68 -15.60 -5.74
N HIS A 11 10.13 -16.79 -6.14
CA HIS A 11 11.52 -17.19 -5.99
C HIS A 11 12.45 -16.35 -6.87
N GLU A 12 12.07 -16.10 -8.13
CA GLU A 12 12.81 -15.24 -9.05
C GLU A 12 12.97 -13.82 -8.48
N LEU A 13 11.87 -13.25 -7.99
CA LEU A 13 11.88 -11.91 -7.39
C LEU A 13 12.66 -11.87 -6.07
N ASN A 14 12.61 -12.94 -5.26
CA ASN A 14 13.33 -13.01 -4.00
C ASN A 14 14.84 -12.99 -4.28
N THR A 15 15.29 -13.77 -5.25
CA THR A 15 16.69 -13.76 -5.71
C THR A 15 17.11 -12.40 -6.23
N SER A 16 16.34 -11.81 -7.15
CA SER A 16 16.75 -10.60 -7.87
C SER A 16 16.59 -9.29 -7.10
N LEU A 17 15.57 -9.16 -6.23
CA LEU A 17 15.25 -7.90 -5.54
C LEU A 17 15.46 -7.93 -4.03
N PHE A 18 15.54 -9.12 -3.44
CA PHE A 18 15.63 -9.31 -2.00
C PHE A 18 16.84 -10.14 -1.57
N GLU A 19 17.78 -10.41 -2.48
CA GLU A 19 19.03 -11.13 -2.19
C GLU A 19 18.78 -12.48 -1.50
N SER A 20 17.69 -13.16 -1.87
CA SER A 20 17.24 -14.42 -1.26
C SER A 20 17.01 -14.35 0.26
N SER A 21 16.78 -13.15 0.80
CA SER A 21 16.65 -12.93 2.25
C SER A 21 15.25 -13.24 2.79
N LEU A 22 14.23 -13.35 1.93
CA LEU A 22 12.85 -13.60 2.39
C LEU A 22 12.63 -15.07 2.74
N PRO A 23 11.80 -15.35 3.77
CA PRO A 23 11.45 -16.71 4.11
C PRO A 23 10.60 -17.33 3.00
N SER A 24 10.74 -18.64 2.80
CA SER A 24 9.83 -19.39 1.95
C SER A 24 8.42 -19.34 2.54
N VAL A 25 7.45 -18.94 1.72
CA VAL A 25 6.03 -18.90 2.05
C VAL A 25 5.24 -19.42 0.86
N ASP A 26 4.10 -20.03 1.13
CA ASP A 26 3.21 -20.46 0.06
C ASP A 26 2.59 -19.24 -0.63
N VAL A 27 2.68 -19.20 -1.95
CA VAL A 27 1.98 -18.18 -2.75
C VAL A 27 0.87 -18.82 -3.57
N CYS A 28 -0.36 -18.36 -3.35
CA CYS A 28 -1.56 -19.00 -3.89
C CYS A 28 -2.47 -18.03 -4.65
N TRP A 29 -3.09 -18.54 -5.73
CA TRP A 29 -4.19 -17.85 -6.38
C TRP A 29 -5.45 -17.90 -5.49
N ASN A 30 -6.11 -16.77 -5.31
CA ASN A 30 -7.31 -16.62 -4.49
C ASN A 30 -8.41 -15.86 -5.24
N THR A 31 -9.48 -16.58 -5.60
CA THR A 31 -10.65 -16.01 -6.31
C THR A 31 -11.59 -15.21 -5.40
N ARG A 32 -11.40 -15.27 -4.09
CA ARG A 32 -12.26 -14.59 -3.09
C ARG A 32 -11.76 -13.19 -2.75
N LEU A 33 -10.57 -12.79 -3.18
CA LEU A 33 -10.09 -11.43 -3.03
C LEU A 33 -10.88 -10.49 -3.96
N ARG A 34 -11.73 -9.64 -3.38
CA ARG A 34 -12.60 -8.71 -4.13
C ARG A 34 -12.10 -7.28 -4.16
N SER A 35 -11.40 -6.87 -3.13
CA SER A 35 -11.05 -5.47 -2.89
C SER A 35 -9.57 -5.17 -3.11
N VAL A 36 -8.70 -6.15 -3.02
CA VAL A 36 -7.24 -5.99 -3.17
C VAL A 36 -6.71 -7.02 -4.16
N PHE A 37 -5.60 -6.72 -4.80
CA PHE A 37 -4.92 -7.64 -5.71
C PHE A 37 -4.03 -8.66 -4.98
N GLY A 38 -3.52 -8.31 -3.80
CA GLY A 38 -2.66 -9.17 -2.99
C GLY A 38 -2.99 -9.09 -1.51
N ARG A 39 -2.59 -10.11 -0.75
CA ARG A 39 -2.60 -10.09 0.72
C ARG A 39 -1.56 -11.05 1.30
N CYS A 40 -0.62 -10.51 2.05
CA CYS A 40 0.23 -11.27 2.95
C CYS A 40 -0.49 -11.59 4.27
N HIS A 41 -0.36 -12.83 4.71
CA HIS A 41 -0.91 -13.33 5.97
C HIS A 41 0.19 -13.54 7.00
N PHE A 42 -0.10 -13.16 8.24
CA PHE A 42 0.83 -13.31 9.36
C PHE A 42 0.13 -14.03 10.52
N LYS A 43 0.85 -14.97 11.14
CA LYS A 43 0.44 -15.59 12.40
C LYS A 43 1.19 -14.94 13.55
N LYS A 44 0.46 -14.62 14.62
CA LYS A 44 1.05 -14.08 15.85
C LYS A 44 1.38 -15.22 16.81
N LYS A 45 2.64 -15.28 17.27
CA LYS A 45 3.08 -16.16 18.35
C LYS A 45 3.77 -15.31 19.41
N GLY A 46 3.06 -15.02 20.51
CA GLY A 46 3.52 -14.07 21.52
C GLY A 46 3.64 -12.64 20.95
N LYS A 47 4.81 -12.03 21.07
CA LYS A 47 5.10 -10.69 20.51
C LYS A 47 5.61 -10.72 19.06
N LYS A 48 5.89 -11.90 18.50
CA LYS A 48 6.46 -12.06 17.15
C LYS A 48 5.35 -12.37 16.14
N LEU A 49 5.44 -11.74 14.96
CA LEU A 49 4.67 -12.10 13.78
C LEU A 49 5.53 -12.99 12.89
N THR A 50 4.92 -13.98 12.27
CA THR A 50 5.58 -14.87 11.31
C THR A 50 4.72 -14.90 10.05
N PRO A 51 5.30 -14.68 8.87
CA PRO A 51 4.53 -14.71 7.63
C PRO A 51 4.15 -16.17 7.35
N THR A 52 2.94 -16.41 6.85
CA THR A 52 2.45 -17.76 6.60
C THR A 52 2.20 -18.04 5.14
N LYS A 53 1.62 -17.07 4.41
CA LYS A 53 1.30 -17.22 2.98
C LYS A 53 1.03 -15.86 2.33
N ILE A 54 1.11 -15.82 1.02
CA ILE A 54 0.66 -14.70 0.19
C ILE A 54 -0.49 -15.19 -0.69
N ASP A 55 -1.62 -14.48 -0.66
CA ASP A 55 -2.70 -14.70 -1.61
C ASP A 55 -2.63 -13.62 -2.71
N ILE A 56 -2.72 -14.05 -3.97
CA ILE A 56 -2.84 -13.17 -5.13
C ILE A 56 -4.22 -13.36 -5.76
N ARG A 57 -4.89 -12.26 -6.11
CA ARG A 57 -6.23 -12.27 -6.69
C ARG A 57 -6.23 -12.97 -8.05
N TRP A 58 -7.25 -13.82 -8.28
CA TRP A 58 -7.60 -14.32 -9.60
C TRP A 58 -9.01 -13.85 -10.01
N PRO A 59 -9.23 -13.41 -11.27
CA PRO A 59 -8.21 -13.16 -12.30
C PRO A 59 -7.35 -11.94 -11.97
N ILE A 60 -6.09 -11.96 -12.43
CA ILE A 60 -5.20 -10.79 -12.45
C ILE A 60 -5.28 -10.10 -13.81
N VAL A 61 -4.98 -8.81 -13.82
CA VAL A 61 -5.25 -7.92 -14.96
C VAL A 61 -4.17 -8.03 -16.05
N SER A 62 -2.90 -8.07 -15.64
CA SER A 62 -1.74 -8.17 -16.51
C SER A 62 -0.57 -8.83 -15.77
N ASP A 63 0.43 -9.34 -16.48
CA ASP A 63 1.68 -9.84 -15.87
C ASP A 63 2.43 -8.72 -15.15
N ARG A 64 2.35 -7.49 -15.68
CA ARG A 64 2.88 -6.29 -15.04
C ARG A 64 2.23 -6.03 -13.68
N GLN A 65 0.90 -6.09 -13.60
CA GLN A 65 0.16 -5.94 -12.35
C GLN A 65 0.43 -7.11 -11.40
N LEU A 66 0.57 -8.34 -11.92
CA LEU A 66 0.96 -9.50 -11.12
C LEU A 66 2.31 -9.26 -10.45
N ARG A 67 3.33 -8.86 -11.23
CA ARG A 67 4.67 -8.59 -10.71
C ARG A 67 4.67 -7.49 -9.65
N LYS A 68 4.02 -6.35 -9.91
CA LYS A 68 3.89 -5.26 -8.92
C LYS A 68 3.21 -5.75 -7.64
N THR A 69 2.10 -6.49 -7.78
CA THR A 69 1.36 -7.02 -6.62
C THR A 69 2.24 -7.98 -5.81
N MET A 70 2.98 -8.87 -6.47
CA MET A 70 3.89 -9.78 -5.79
C MET A 70 4.98 -9.00 -5.02
N VAL A 71 5.64 -8.05 -5.67
CA VAL A 71 6.67 -7.21 -5.03
C VAL A 71 6.09 -6.43 -3.84
N HIS A 72 4.87 -5.89 -3.97
CA HIS A 72 4.16 -5.22 -2.88
C HIS A 72 4.02 -6.11 -1.64
N GLU A 73 3.51 -7.32 -1.83
CA GLU A 73 3.36 -8.26 -0.71
C GLU A 73 4.72 -8.71 -0.16
N MET A 74 5.73 -8.91 -1.01
CA MET A 74 7.11 -9.25 -0.59
C MET A 74 7.76 -8.13 0.24
N CYS A 75 7.52 -6.86 -0.09
CA CYS A 75 7.95 -5.72 0.73
C CYS A 75 7.29 -5.72 2.11
N HIS A 76 6.03 -6.16 2.22
CA HIS A 76 5.41 -6.39 3.54
C HIS A 76 6.13 -7.49 4.32
N LEU A 77 6.51 -8.60 3.68
CA LEU A 77 7.29 -9.65 4.33
C LEU A 77 8.63 -9.12 4.83
N TRP A 78 9.36 -8.41 3.96
CA TRP A 78 10.66 -7.82 4.28
C TRP A 78 10.60 -6.88 5.48
N ALA A 79 9.69 -5.90 5.43
CA ALA A 79 9.56 -4.89 6.49
C ALA A 79 9.16 -5.52 7.84
N MET A 80 8.31 -6.55 7.80
CA MET A 80 7.92 -7.29 8.99
C MET A 80 9.06 -8.15 9.53
N LYS A 81 9.82 -8.85 8.67
CA LYS A 81 10.95 -9.69 9.09
C LYS A 81 12.06 -8.86 9.73
N GLU A 82 12.49 -7.79 9.05
CA GLU A 82 13.67 -7.02 9.44
C GLU A 82 13.35 -5.98 10.53
N TYR A 83 12.14 -5.41 10.54
CA TYR A 83 11.81 -4.26 11.40
C TYR A 83 10.54 -4.48 12.25
N ASN A 84 9.88 -5.64 12.17
CA ASN A 84 8.57 -5.89 12.79
C ASN A 84 7.52 -4.81 12.45
N GLU A 85 7.68 -4.18 11.28
CA GLU A 85 6.83 -3.10 10.81
C GLU A 85 5.56 -3.67 10.16
N ARG A 86 4.40 -3.13 10.54
CA ARG A 86 3.10 -3.54 9.99
C ARG A 86 2.56 -2.45 9.06
N GLY A 87 2.04 -2.86 7.91
CA GLY A 87 1.46 -1.94 6.94
C GLY A 87 2.53 -1.21 6.11
N HIS A 88 2.20 -0.01 5.64
CA HIS A 88 3.05 0.80 4.76
C HIS A 88 3.82 1.87 5.55
N GLY A 89 4.73 1.45 6.43
CA GLY A 89 5.62 2.35 7.15
C GLY A 89 6.85 2.77 6.32
N PRO A 90 7.79 3.51 6.92
CA PRO A 90 8.95 4.03 6.20
C PRO A 90 9.82 2.96 5.55
N HIS A 91 10.06 1.83 6.23
CA HIS A 91 10.90 0.75 5.71
C HIS A 91 10.22 0.08 4.52
N PHE A 92 8.91 -0.17 4.61
CA PHE A 92 8.13 -0.66 3.50
C PHE A 92 8.29 0.23 2.25
N TRP A 93 8.13 1.55 2.40
CA TRP A 93 8.23 2.48 1.27
C TRP A 93 9.64 2.57 0.70
N SER A 94 10.65 2.61 1.56
CA SER A 94 12.06 2.60 1.13
C SER A 94 12.37 1.34 0.31
N LYS A 95 11.86 0.18 0.72
CA LYS A 95 12.06 -1.07 -0.05
C LYS A 95 11.26 -1.08 -1.35
N MET A 96 10.03 -0.57 -1.36
CA MET A 96 9.24 -0.43 -2.59
C MET A 96 9.94 0.46 -3.62
N GLU A 97 10.48 1.60 -3.19
CA GLU A 97 11.28 2.50 -4.04
C GLU A 97 12.53 1.79 -4.58
N ALA A 98 13.29 1.09 -3.72
CA ALA A 98 14.45 0.31 -4.13
C ALA A 98 14.10 -0.82 -5.12
N CYS A 99 12.89 -1.35 -5.06
CA CYS A 99 12.37 -2.34 -6.01
C CYS A 99 11.79 -1.73 -7.30
N GLY A 100 11.86 -0.41 -7.49
CA GLY A 100 11.38 0.30 -8.68
C GLY A 100 9.90 0.69 -8.65
N TYR A 101 9.27 0.69 -7.47
CA TYR A 101 7.86 1.02 -7.28
C TYR A 101 7.67 2.12 -6.20
N PRO A 102 8.19 3.34 -6.41
CA PRO A 102 8.13 4.43 -5.40
C PRO A 102 6.68 4.80 -5.02
N ASP A 103 5.75 4.77 -5.98
CA ASP A 103 4.31 4.74 -5.69
C ASP A 103 3.79 3.31 -5.84
N GLY A 104 4.00 2.53 -4.80
CA GLY A 104 3.71 1.08 -4.75
C GLY A 104 2.26 0.66 -5.02
N HIS A 105 1.35 1.61 -5.24
CA HIS A 105 -0.02 1.33 -5.66
C HIS A 105 -0.30 1.76 -7.10
N ARG A 106 0.49 2.67 -7.69
CA ARG A 106 0.20 3.26 -9.01
C ARG A 106 1.20 2.82 -10.05
N PHE A 107 0.77 2.82 -11.30
CA PHE A 107 1.65 3.01 -12.44
C PHE A 107 1.37 4.40 -12.98
N ASP A 108 2.39 5.14 -13.40
CA ASP A 108 2.20 6.48 -13.96
C ASP A 108 1.38 6.43 -15.26
N ASP A 109 1.45 5.31 -15.97
CA ASP A 109 0.74 4.96 -17.21
C ASP A 109 -0.29 3.83 -16.97
N ALA A 110 -0.86 3.73 -15.76
CA ALA A 110 -1.81 2.66 -15.42
C ALA A 110 -3.00 2.62 -16.40
N LEU A 111 -3.25 1.44 -16.98
CA LEU A 111 -4.52 1.20 -17.68
C LEU A 111 -5.68 1.22 -16.66
N PRO A 112 -6.91 1.60 -17.05
CA PRO A 112 -8.06 1.69 -16.13
C PRO A 112 -8.27 0.43 -15.28
N GLU A 113 -8.03 -0.74 -15.85
CA GLU A 113 -8.13 -2.05 -15.21
C GLU A 113 -7.01 -2.33 -14.19
N GLU A 114 -5.86 -1.66 -14.29
CA GLU A 114 -4.72 -1.76 -13.36
C GLU A 114 -4.85 -0.79 -12.16
N ILE A 115 -5.83 0.12 -12.21
CA ILE A 115 -6.16 1.03 -11.13
C ILE A 115 -6.99 0.26 -10.10
N ASP A 116 -6.53 0.22 -8.85
CA ASP A 116 -7.33 -0.37 -7.78
C ASP A 116 -8.63 0.43 -7.62
N ARG A 117 -9.77 -0.25 -7.39
CA ARG A 117 -11.05 0.42 -7.07
C ARG A 117 -10.93 1.40 -5.90
N TYR A 118 -9.99 1.14 -4.98
CA TYR A 118 -9.67 2.09 -3.90
C TYR A 118 -9.07 3.41 -4.39
N GLN A 119 -8.34 3.41 -5.52
CA GLN A 119 -7.77 4.59 -6.15
C GLN A 119 -8.80 5.34 -7.00
N LEU A 120 -9.70 4.64 -7.68
CA LEU A 120 -10.82 5.28 -8.40
C LEU A 120 -11.69 6.10 -7.44
N ALA A 121 -11.97 5.57 -6.24
CA ALA A 121 -12.70 6.28 -5.19
C ALA A 121 -11.96 7.54 -4.67
N SER A 122 -10.67 7.72 -4.99
CA SER A 122 -9.90 8.91 -4.65
C SER A 122 -9.77 9.93 -5.79
N GLN A 123 -10.18 9.59 -7.02
CA GLN A 123 -10.20 10.52 -8.15
C GLN A 123 -11.40 11.49 -8.08
N ASP A 124 -12.52 11.05 -7.47
CA ASP A 124 -13.66 11.91 -7.11
C ASP A 124 -13.50 12.56 -5.72
N ALA A 125 -12.30 12.54 -5.15
CA ALA A 125 -12.07 13.11 -3.83
C ALA A 125 -12.11 14.64 -3.91
N GLU A 126 -12.93 15.24 -3.06
CA GLU A 126 -13.01 16.69 -2.83
C GLU A 126 -11.64 17.34 -2.60
N PHE A 127 -10.70 16.57 -2.04
CA PHE A 127 -9.34 16.98 -1.72
C PHE A 127 -8.32 16.03 -2.34
N VAL A 128 -7.18 16.55 -2.79
CA VAL A 128 -6.05 15.79 -3.33
C VAL A 128 -4.77 16.03 -2.54
N ARG A 129 -3.76 15.17 -2.75
CA ARG A 129 -2.43 15.36 -2.13
C ARG A 129 -1.84 16.69 -2.61
N GLY A 130 -1.37 17.50 -1.65
CA GLY A 130 -0.83 18.83 -1.91
C GLY A 130 -1.79 19.97 -1.54
N ASP A 131 -3.09 19.71 -1.50
CA ASP A 131 -4.09 20.72 -1.11
C ASP A 131 -3.77 21.29 0.28
N GLU A 132 -3.80 22.62 0.38
CA GLU A 132 -3.74 23.33 1.64
C GLU A 132 -5.16 23.41 2.22
N VAL A 133 -5.32 22.89 3.43
CA VAL A 133 -6.62 22.77 4.10
C VAL A 133 -6.53 23.29 5.53
N ARG A 134 -7.69 23.68 6.08
CA ARG A 134 -7.84 23.99 7.50
C ARG A 134 -8.92 23.16 8.16
N PHE A 135 -8.80 22.97 9.47
CA PHE A 135 -9.83 22.37 10.32
C PHE A 135 -9.67 22.79 11.78
N MET A 136 -10.74 22.66 12.55
CA MET A 136 -10.72 22.84 14.01
C MET A 136 -10.32 21.53 14.70
N HIS A 137 -9.26 21.58 15.52
CA HIS A 137 -8.84 20.46 16.36
C HIS A 137 -9.66 20.42 17.67
N SER A 138 -9.62 19.29 18.39
CA SER A 138 -10.47 19.04 19.57
C SER A 138 -10.22 19.99 20.76
N ASN A 139 -9.08 20.69 20.76
CA ASN A 139 -8.72 21.72 21.74
C ASN A 139 -9.13 23.14 21.28
N ASN A 140 -10.02 23.26 20.28
CA ASN A 140 -10.40 24.52 19.63
C ASN A 140 -9.23 25.27 18.97
N GLU A 141 -8.15 24.58 18.65
CA GLU A 141 -7.05 25.13 17.85
C GLU A 141 -7.40 25.01 16.36
N GLU A 142 -7.34 26.10 15.60
CA GLU A 142 -7.41 26.03 14.14
C GLU A 142 -6.06 25.54 13.61
N ILE A 143 -6.09 24.47 12.81
CA ILE A 143 -4.91 23.88 12.20
C ILE A 143 -4.98 24.11 10.70
N VAL A 144 -3.94 24.72 10.15
CA VAL A 144 -3.70 24.81 8.70
C VAL A 144 -2.58 23.84 8.32
N GLY A 145 -2.74 23.11 7.23
CA GLY A 145 -1.73 22.19 6.76
C GLY A 145 -2.00 21.64 5.37
N PHE A 146 -1.11 20.77 4.91
CA PHE A 146 -1.17 20.18 3.58
C PHE A 146 -1.64 18.74 3.63
N VAL A 147 -2.50 18.35 2.68
CA VAL A 147 -2.92 16.97 2.49
C VAL A 147 -1.70 16.15 2.03
N LEU A 148 -1.23 15.25 2.89
CA LEU A 148 -0.19 14.28 2.53
C LEU A 148 -0.74 13.06 1.81
N ARG A 149 -1.92 12.60 2.23
CA ARG A 149 -2.53 11.36 1.73
C ARG A 149 -4.04 11.39 1.93
N VAL A 150 -4.76 11.01 0.90
CA VAL A 150 -6.21 10.76 0.95
C VAL A 150 -6.43 9.28 1.23
N ASN A 151 -7.20 8.95 2.28
CA ASN A 151 -7.66 7.60 2.56
C ASN A 151 -9.18 7.56 2.44
N ARG A 152 -9.77 6.36 2.33
CA ARG A 152 -11.22 6.16 2.09
C ARG A 152 -12.16 6.95 3.00
N ARG A 153 -11.77 7.22 4.25
CA ARG A 153 -12.60 7.93 5.24
C ARG A 153 -11.91 9.13 5.90
N THR A 154 -10.62 9.33 5.65
CA THR A 154 -9.82 10.33 6.36
C THR A 154 -8.68 10.83 5.48
N LEU A 155 -8.24 12.05 5.71
CA LEU A 155 -7.06 12.63 5.12
C LEU A 155 -5.96 12.75 6.16
N SER A 156 -4.74 12.41 5.75
CA SER A 156 -3.54 12.68 6.54
C SER A 156 -3.07 14.09 6.24
N ILE A 157 -3.12 14.99 7.22
CA ILE A 157 -2.71 16.40 7.08
C ILE A 157 -1.40 16.64 7.81
N GLN A 158 -0.45 17.32 7.15
CA GLN A 158 0.80 17.79 7.77
C GLN A 158 0.70 19.26 8.10
N SER A 159 0.91 19.62 9.37
CA SER A 159 1.05 21.02 9.80
C SER A 159 2.34 21.15 10.63
N GLY A 160 3.33 21.87 10.09
CA GLY A 160 4.67 21.94 10.67
C GLY A 160 5.27 20.54 10.86
N LYS A 161 5.57 20.15 12.11
CA LYS A 161 6.08 18.81 12.47
C LYS A 161 4.97 17.81 12.84
N ARG A 162 3.72 18.24 12.96
CA ARG A 162 2.58 17.43 13.41
C ARG A 162 1.86 16.80 12.23
N ARG A 163 1.29 15.60 12.46
CA ARG A 163 0.43 14.89 11.51
C ARG A 163 -0.92 14.61 12.12
N PHE A 164 -1.98 14.83 11.36
CA PHE A 164 -3.36 14.65 11.77
C PHE A 164 -4.07 13.69 10.82
N ARG A 165 -5.04 12.93 11.33
CA ARG A 165 -6.02 12.20 10.51
C ARG A 165 -7.38 12.85 10.71
N VAL A 166 -7.93 13.42 9.65
CA VAL A 166 -9.14 14.25 9.72
C VAL A 166 -10.19 13.72 8.75
N SER A 167 -11.46 13.72 9.13
CA SER A 167 -12.56 13.43 8.22
C SER A 167 -12.63 14.51 7.13
N PRO A 168 -12.89 14.18 5.85
CA PRO A 168 -13.07 15.18 4.80
C PRO A 168 -14.11 16.24 5.18
N SER A 169 -15.19 15.82 5.85
CA SER A 169 -16.29 16.70 6.27
C SER A 169 -15.92 17.78 7.30
N LEU A 170 -14.72 17.70 7.89
CA LEU A 170 -14.21 18.69 8.86
C LEU A 170 -13.17 19.61 8.23
N LEU A 171 -12.77 19.36 6.98
CA LEU A 171 -11.77 20.15 6.27
C LEU A 171 -12.46 21.27 5.49
N THR A 172 -11.75 22.38 5.37
CA THR A 172 -12.05 23.44 4.40
C THR A 172 -10.84 23.63 3.50
N LEU A 173 -11.04 23.58 2.18
CA LEU A 173 -9.99 23.84 1.21
C LEU A 173 -9.61 25.33 1.26
N ILE A 174 -8.31 25.62 1.42
CA ILE A 174 -7.76 26.96 1.31
C ILE A 174 -7.20 27.17 -0.11
N LYS A 175 -6.37 26.21 -0.55
CA LYS A 175 -5.67 26.29 -1.83
C LYS A 175 -5.43 24.89 -2.41
N ARG A 176 -5.50 24.78 -3.72
CA ARG A 176 -5.16 23.58 -4.49
C ARG A 176 -3.79 23.73 -5.14
#